data_AF-A0A916B0A7-F1
#
_entry.id   AF-A0A916B0A7-F1
#
_cell.length_a   1.000
_cell.length_b   1.000
_cell.length_c   1.000
_cell.angle_alpha   90.00
_cell.angle_beta   90.00
_cell.angle_gamma   90.00
#
_symmetry.space_group_name_H-M   'P 1'
#
loop_
_entity.id
_entity.type
_entity.pdbx_description
1 polymer ?
#
loop_
_entity_poly.entity_id
_entity_poly.type
_entity_poly.pdbx_seq_one_letter_code
_entity_poly.pdbx_strand_id
1 'polypeptide(L)'
;MDVSVSYNRYKFIGYEFLTWLWFLVENEPERLPAAAKNLDSLTIGNRMVIEKRRNEEVLEAITIKGDDAGLEEGLLALKKGAVVTEINLVQTMGEYVWSFNLKGESLNIYSLKTPPVAPVESGDDIEGAVIEKIYLYEQVIDFIYNLFKLFIKDRVSDSWPKTVNHIKKWIYS
;
A
#
# COMPACT_ATOMS: atom_id res chain seq x y z
N MET A 1 19.77 -9.06 16.62
CA MET A 1 19.02 -7.81 16.93
C MET A 1 17.62 -8.26 17.30
N ASP A 2 17.06 -7.78 18.41
CA ASP A 2 15.69 -8.13 18.82
C ASP A 2 14.70 -7.59 17.77
N VAL A 3 13.74 -8.43 17.36
CA VAL A 3 12.71 -8.10 16.36
C VAL A 3 11.93 -6.85 16.78
N SER A 4 11.66 -6.68 18.06
CA SER A 4 10.96 -5.50 18.60
C SER A 4 11.78 -4.20 18.46
N VAL A 5 13.10 -4.29 18.61
CA VAL A 5 14.03 -3.16 18.45
C VAL A 5 14.15 -2.77 16.99
N SER A 6 14.30 -3.76 16.10
CA SER A 6 14.32 -3.51 14.65
C SER A 6 13.01 -2.91 14.17
N TYR A 7 11.87 -3.40 14.67
CA TYR A 7 10.55 -2.89 14.35
C TYR A 7 10.42 -1.40 14.69
N ASN A 8 10.73 -1.01 15.93
CA ASN A 8 10.61 0.38 16.35
C ASN A 8 11.60 1.30 15.64
N ARG A 9 12.80 0.80 15.31
CA ARG A 9 13.83 1.57 14.63
C ARG A 9 13.52 1.81 13.15
N TYR A 10 12.90 0.86 12.46
CA TYR A 10 12.75 0.89 11.00
C TYR A 10 11.33 1.08 10.49
N LYS A 11 10.31 1.13 11.37
CA LYS A 11 8.90 1.37 10.96
C LYS A 11 8.69 2.63 10.11
N PHE A 12 9.54 3.65 10.27
CA PHE A 12 9.47 4.87 9.48
C PHE A 12 9.62 4.61 7.97
N ILE A 13 10.40 3.59 7.57
CA ILE A 13 10.58 3.21 6.16
C ILE A 13 9.25 2.78 5.56
N GLY A 14 8.45 2.05 6.34
CA GLY A 14 7.10 1.66 5.96
C GLY A 14 6.18 2.85 5.75
N TYR A 15 6.26 3.85 6.63
CA TYR A 15 5.43 5.06 6.51
C TYR A 15 5.85 5.95 5.34
N GLU A 16 7.17 6.09 5.11
CA GLU A 16 7.72 6.74 3.91
C GLU A 16 7.25 6.02 2.64
N PHE A 17 7.30 4.68 2.63
CA PHE A 17 6.83 3.85 1.53
C PHE A 17 5.35 4.07 1.22
N LEU A 18 4.47 4.04 2.22
CA LEU A 18 3.04 4.26 2.00
C LEU A 18 2.72 5.68 1.51
N THR A 19 3.45 6.67 1.99
CA THR A 19 3.29 8.06 1.56
C THR A 19 3.76 8.25 0.11
N TRP A 20 4.89 7.63 -0.25
CA TRP A 20 5.38 7.57 -1.62
C TRP A 20 4.43 6.80 -2.54
N LEU A 21 3.85 5.69 -2.07
CA LEU A 21 2.92 4.87 -2.85
C LEU A 21 1.65 5.64 -3.20
N TRP A 22 1.12 6.41 -2.24
CA TRP A 22 -0.02 7.28 -2.51
C TRP A 22 0.32 8.35 -3.56
N PHE A 23 1.46 9.02 -3.43
CA PHE A 23 1.93 9.96 -4.45
C PHE A 23 2.07 9.31 -5.84
N LEU A 24 2.68 8.12 -5.90
CA LEU A 24 2.90 7.35 -7.13
C LEU A 24 1.58 7.03 -7.83
N VAL A 25 0.58 6.56 -7.07
CA VAL A 25 -0.76 6.22 -7.59
C VAL A 25 -1.44 7.43 -8.22
N GLU A 26 -1.34 8.62 -7.60
CA GLU A 26 -2.03 9.81 -8.09
C GLU A 26 -1.28 10.56 -9.21
N ASN A 27 0.06 10.53 -9.21
CA ASN A 27 0.85 11.44 -10.05
C ASN A 27 1.68 10.72 -11.12
N GLU A 28 2.03 9.45 -10.90
CA GLU A 28 2.95 8.69 -11.75
C GLU A 28 2.46 7.23 -11.96
N PRO A 29 1.17 6.97 -12.27
CA PRO A 29 0.63 5.62 -12.38
C PRO A 29 1.28 4.79 -13.50
N GLU A 30 1.88 5.44 -14.50
CA GLU A 30 2.64 4.79 -15.57
C GLU A 30 3.88 4.03 -15.09
N ARG A 31 4.32 4.26 -13.84
CA ARG A 31 5.43 3.54 -13.22
C ARG A 31 5.00 2.23 -12.56
N LEU A 32 3.71 2.06 -12.26
CA LEU A 32 3.18 0.87 -11.57
C LEU A 32 3.41 -0.46 -12.32
N PRO A 33 3.36 -0.51 -13.68
CA PRO A 33 3.68 -1.74 -14.43
C PRO A 33 5.10 -2.28 -14.20
N ALA A 34 6.02 -1.48 -13.66
CA ALA A 34 7.34 -1.97 -13.25
C ALA A 34 7.29 -2.92 -12.04
N ALA A 35 6.21 -2.90 -11.25
CA ALA A 35 5.99 -3.78 -10.11
C ALA A 35 5.14 -5.03 -10.44
N ALA A 36 4.26 -4.94 -11.45
CA ALA A 36 3.52 -6.08 -11.98
C ALA A 36 3.15 -5.86 -13.46
N LYS A 37 3.60 -6.77 -14.34
CA LYS A 37 3.45 -6.62 -15.80
C LYS A 37 2.00 -6.65 -16.30
N ASN A 38 1.12 -7.32 -15.57
CA ASN A 38 -0.30 -7.50 -15.94
C ASN A 38 -1.22 -6.59 -15.11
N LEU A 39 -0.67 -5.57 -14.45
CA LEU A 39 -1.44 -4.61 -13.69
C LEU A 39 -2.12 -3.62 -14.64
N ASP A 40 -3.45 -3.53 -14.57
CA ASP A 40 -4.21 -2.52 -15.30
C ASP A 40 -4.31 -1.22 -14.52
N SER A 41 -4.66 -1.30 -13.23
CA SER A 41 -4.66 -0.15 -12.34
C SER A 41 -4.40 -0.52 -10.87
N LEU A 42 -3.93 0.47 -10.12
CA LEU A 42 -3.89 0.47 -8.67
C LEU A 42 -4.57 1.75 -8.20
N THR A 43 -5.58 1.64 -7.35
CA THR A 43 -6.25 2.80 -6.75
C THR A 43 -6.22 2.71 -5.23
N ILE A 44 -6.33 3.87 -4.59
CA ILE A 44 -6.56 3.92 -3.15
C ILE A 44 -8.02 3.55 -2.91
N GLY A 45 -8.24 2.52 -2.10
CA GLY A 45 -9.58 2.09 -1.76
C GLY A 45 -10.17 2.88 -0.59
N ASN A 46 -11.14 2.28 0.08
CA ASN A 46 -12.04 3.01 0.96
C ASN A 46 -11.54 3.26 2.39
N ARG A 47 -10.24 3.11 2.63
CA ARG A 47 -9.66 3.30 3.97
C ARG A 47 -8.22 3.79 3.91
N MET A 48 -7.90 4.82 4.69
CA MET A 48 -6.54 5.28 4.94
C MET A 48 -6.37 5.70 6.39
N VAL A 49 -5.23 5.39 7.01
CA VAL A 49 -4.86 5.88 8.34
C VAL A 49 -3.61 6.71 8.24
N ILE A 50 -3.69 7.89 8.81
CA ILE A 50 -2.62 8.88 8.83
C ILE A 50 -2.36 9.27 10.29
N GLU A 51 -1.12 9.18 10.71
CA GLU A 51 -0.72 9.45 12.08
C GLU A 51 0.30 10.58 12.16
N LYS A 52 0.14 11.43 13.18
CA LYS A 52 1.14 12.40 13.57
C LYS A 52 1.60 12.08 14.99
N ARG A 53 2.90 11.85 15.13
CA ARG A 53 3.55 11.75 16.45
C ARG A 53 4.10 13.11 16.83
N ARG A 54 3.68 13.64 17.98
CA ARG A 54 4.26 14.87 18.55
C ARG A 54 5.42 14.55 19.51
N ASN A 55 5.32 13.43 20.22
CA ASN A 55 6.30 12.85 21.15
C ASN A 55 5.97 11.35 21.34
N GLU A 56 6.65 10.65 22.24
CA GLU A 56 6.43 9.21 22.46
C GLU A 56 5.02 8.88 22.97
N GLU A 57 4.37 9.82 23.65
CA GLU A 57 3.08 9.61 24.34
C GLU A 57 1.86 10.09 23.53
N VAL A 58 2.01 11.09 22.66
CA VAL A 58 0.87 11.69 21.94
C VAL A 58 0.88 11.27 20.47
N LEU A 59 -0.06 10.38 20.15
CA LEU A 59 -0.40 9.96 18.80
C LEU A 59 -1.74 10.57 18.37
N GLU A 60 -1.70 11.41 17.33
CA GLU A 60 -2.91 11.88 16.66
C GLU A 60 -3.14 11.02 15.42
N ALA A 61 -4.28 10.37 15.33
CA ALA A 61 -4.65 9.51 14.20
C ALA A 61 -5.90 10.04 13.50
N ILE A 62 -5.83 10.12 12.17
CA ILE A 62 -6.96 10.40 11.29
C ILE A 62 -7.22 9.12 10.50
N THR A 63 -8.47 8.68 10.48
CA THR A 63 -8.90 7.52 9.68
C THR A 63 -9.95 7.99 8.69
N ILE A 64 -9.61 7.93 7.41
CA ILE A 64 -10.53 8.21 6.30
C ILE A 64 -11.20 6.89 5.94
N LYS A 65 -12.53 6.90 5.83
CA LYS A 65 -13.34 5.73 5.44
C LYS A 65 -14.49 6.14 4.53
N GLY A 66 -14.73 5.36 3.49
CA GLY A 66 -15.86 5.52 2.57
C GLY A 66 -15.43 5.36 1.12
N ASP A 67 -16.33 4.87 0.28
CA ASP A 67 -16.04 4.58 -1.13
C ASP A 67 -15.89 5.87 -1.97
N ASP A 68 -16.50 6.97 -1.52
CA ASP A 68 -16.38 8.33 -2.08
C ASP A 68 -15.70 9.33 -1.12
N ALA A 69 -15.05 8.83 -0.07
CA ALA A 69 -14.37 9.71 0.87
C ALA A 69 -13.17 10.35 0.16
N GLY A 70 -13.23 11.66 -0.05
CA GLY A 70 -12.11 12.43 -0.58
C GLY A 70 -10.85 12.19 0.28
N LEU A 71 -9.69 12.16 -0.37
CA LEU A 71 -8.41 12.07 0.32
C LEU A 71 -7.88 13.47 0.73
N GLU A 72 -8.72 14.49 0.64
CA GLU A 72 -8.41 15.90 0.93
C GLU A 72 -8.01 16.10 2.40
N GLU A 73 -8.74 15.48 3.35
CA GLU A 73 -8.39 15.47 4.77
C GLU A 73 -7.03 14.80 5.00
N GLY A 74 -6.70 13.82 4.16
CA GLY A 74 -5.42 13.13 4.20
C GLY A 74 -4.27 14.04 3.76
N LEU A 75 -4.45 14.77 2.66
CA LEU A 75 -3.46 15.74 2.19
C LEU A 75 -3.28 16.85 3.24
N LEU A 76 -4.36 17.32 3.86
CA LEU A 76 -4.29 18.28 4.95
C LEU A 76 -3.51 17.75 6.17
N ALA A 77 -3.65 16.46 6.49
CA ALA A 77 -2.88 15.82 7.54
C ALA A 77 -1.39 15.73 7.18
N LEU A 78 -1.06 15.37 5.93
CA LEU A 78 0.32 15.38 5.42
C LEU A 78 0.92 16.80 5.47
N LYS A 79 0.17 17.85 5.09
CA LYS A 79 0.58 19.27 5.22
C LYS A 79 0.98 19.64 6.65
N LYS A 80 0.40 18.97 7.66
CA LYS A 80 0.69 19.15 9.10
C LYS A 80 1.83 18.26 9.61
N GLY A 81 2.51 17.51 8.75
CA GLY A 81 3.62 16.62 9.11
C GLY A 81 3.17 15.25 9.64
N ALA A 82 1.94 14.83 9.36
CA ALA A 82 1.53 13.46 9.58
C ALA A 82 2.08 12.54 8.47
N VAL A 83 2.01 11.22 8.68
CA VAL A 83 2.47 10.20 7.72
C VAL A 83 1.41 9.12 7.55
N VAL A 84 1.35 8.51 6.36
CA VAL A 84 0.46 7.37 6.11
C VAL A 84 0.99 6.15 6.85
N THR A 85 0.20 5.58 7.76
CA THR A 85 0.57 4.35 8.50
C THR A 85 -0.16 3.12 7.98
N GLU A 86 -1.27 3.33 7.27
CA GLU A 86 -2.04 2.27 6.65
C GLU A 86 -2.82 2.76 5.42
N ILE A 87 -2.93 1.91 4.41
CA ILE A 87 -3.66 2.23 3.17
C ILE A 87 -4.42 1.00 2.66
N ASN A 88 -5.67 1.21 2.21
CA ASN A 88 -6.40 0.22 1.42
C ASN A 88 -6.05 0.41 -0.05
N LEU A 89 -5.77 -0.70 -0.73
CA LEU A 89 -5.43 -0.73 -2.14
C LEU A 89 -6.42 -1.62 -2.89
N VAL A 90 -6.80 -1.17 -4.07
CA VAL A 90 -7.57 -1.94 -5.03
C VAL A 90 -6.73 -2.08 -6.29
N GLN A 91 -6.39 -3.31 -6.66
CA GLN A 91 -5.65 -3.60 -7.89
C GLN A 91 -6.53 -4.35 -8.87
N THR A 92 -6.35 -4.07 -10.15
CA THR A 92 -7.05 -4.77 -11.24
C THR A 92 -6.06 -5.41 -12.22
N MET A 93 -6.38 -6.62 -12.68
CA MET A 93 -5.65 -7.37 -13.71
C MET A 93 -6.65 -8.14 -14.58
N GLY A 94 -6.93 -7.67 -15.78
CA GLY A 94 -8.06 -8.09 -16.59
C GLY A 94 -9.39 -7.94 -15.83
N GLU A 95 -10.15 -9.02 -15.78
CA GLU A 95 -11.43 -9.11 -15.05
C GLU A 95 -11.25 -9.30 -13.54
N TYR A 96 -10.02 -9.46 -13.07
CA TYR A 96 -9.73 -9.74 -11.67
C TYR A 96 -9.50 -8.48 -10.85
N VAL A 97 -10.16 -8.42 -9.70
CA VAL A 97 -10.05 -7.33 -8.74
C VAL A 97 -9.62 -7.90 -7.39
N TRP A 98 -8.59 -7.32 -6.79
CA TRP A 98 -8.21 -7.56 -5.40
C TRP A 98 -8.38 -6.28 -4.60
N SER A 99 -8.78 -6.42 -3.35
CA SER A 99 -8.79 -5.31 -2.38
C SER A 99 -8.18 -5.77 -1.06
N PHE A 100 -7.25 -4.99 -0.52
CA PHE A 100 -6.56 -5.34 0.72
C PHE A 100 -6.05 -4.10 1.45
N ASN A 101 -5.82 -4.23 2.75
CA ASN A 101 -5.15 -3.21 3.55
C ASN A 101 -3.67 -3.55 3.71
N LEU A 102 -2.82 -2.53 3.69
CA LEU A 102 -1.39 -2.63 3.88
C LEU A 102 -0.93 -1.74 5.04
N LYS A 103 -0.30 -2.34 6.05
CA LYS A 103 0.24 -1.61 7.21
C LYS A 103 1.72 -1.31 7.02
N GLY A 104 2.12 -0.05 7.11
CA GLY A 104 3.48 0.38 6.74
C GLY A 104 4.57 -0.26 7.60
N GLU A 105 4.41 -0.19 8.91
CA GLU A 105 5.37 -0.67 9.91
C GLU A 105 5.80 -2.14 9.79
N SER A 106 4.94 -2.99 9.23
CA SER A 106 5.18 -4.44 9.09
C SER A 106 5.04 -4.95 7.66
N LEU A 107 4.60 -4.11 6.73
CA LEU A 107 4.07 -4.51 5.41
C LEU A 107 2.99 -5.61 5.51
N ASN A 108 2.28 -5.68 6.63
CA ASN A 108 1.25 -6.69 6.83
C ASN A 108 0.07 -6.42 5.90
N ILE A 109 -0.27 -7.44 5.11
CA ILE A 109 -1.45 -7.46 4.24
C ILE A 109 -2.60 -8.09 5.02
N TYR A 110 -3.73 -7.41 5.10
CA TYR A 110 -4.89 -7.95 5.80
C TYR A 110 -6.21 -7.53 5.15
N SER A 111 -7.29 -8.24 5.51
CA SER A 111 -8.61 -8.12 4.85
C SER A 111 -8.53 -8.29 3.33
N LEU A 112 -7.63 -9.16 2.86
CA LEU A 112 -7.43 -9.42 1.44
C LEU A 112 -8.64 -10.17 0.86
N LYS A 113 -9.34 -9.47 -0.03
CA LYS A 113 -10.37 -10.01 -0.92
C LYS A 113 -9.71 -10.33 -2.25
N THR A 114 -9.77 -11.59 -2.65
CA THR A 114 -9.30 -12.06 -3.96
C THR A 114 -10.48 -12.15 -4.93
N PRO A 115 -10.22 -12.30 -6.23
CA PRO A 115 -11.20 -12.78 -7.19
C PRO A 115 -11.90 -14.07 -6.73
N PRO A 116 -13.14 -14.30 -7.19
CA PRO A 116 -13.83 -15.56 -6.95
C PRO A 116 -13.10 -16.70 -7.65
N VAL A 117 -12.99 -17.83 -6.97
CA VAL A 117 -12.53 -19.11 -7.54
C VAL A 117 -13.76 -19.94 -7.93
N ALA A 118 -13.57 -20.95 -8.79
CA ALA A 118 -14.65 -21.85 -9.15
C ALA A 118 -15.28 -22.51 -7.90
N PRO A 119 -16.60 -22.77 -7.90
CA PRO A 119 -17.25 -23.46 -6.79
C PRO A 119 -16.69 -24.88 -6.64
N VAL A 120 -16.52 -25.30 -5.39
CA VAL A 120 -16.11 -26.67 -5.05
C VAL A 120 -17.36 -27.54 -5.03
N GLU A 121 -17.52 -28.43 -6.01
CA GLU A 121 -18.70 -29.30 -6.14
C GLU A 121 -18.44 -30.72 -5.60
N SER A 122 -17.18 -31.16 -5.61
CA SER A 122 -16.74 -32.47 -5.15
C SER A 122 -15.45 -32.39 -4.32
N GLY A 123 -15.07 -33.51 -3.70
CA GLY A 123 -13.81 -33.61 -2.96
C GLY A 123 -12.57 -33.43 -3.84
N ASP A 124 -12.66 -33.81 -5.11
CA ASP A 124 -11.56 -33.70 -6.08
C ASP A 124 -11.34 -32.24 -6.52
N ASP A 125 -12.38 -31.39 -6.45
CA ASP A 125 -12.28 -29.96 -6.79
C ASP A 125 -11.58 -29.13 -5.70
N ILE A 126 -11.48 -29.68 -4.47
CA ILE A 126 -10.87 -28.98 -3.32
C ILE A 126 -9.41 -28.64 -3.62
N GLU A 127 -8.65 -29.60 -4.16
CA GLU A 127 -7.23 -29.40 -4.45
C GLU A 127 -7.03 -28.26 -5.45
N GLY A 128 -7.80 -28.26 -6.55
CA GLY A 128 -7.76 -27.21 -7.56
C GLY A 128 -8.10 -25.83 -6.99
N ALA A 129 -9.19 -25.72 -6.21
CA ALA A 129 -9.61 -24.47 -5.61
C ALA A 129 -8.58 -23.93 -4.60
N VAL A 130 -7.91 -24.81 -3.84
CA VAL A 130 -6.83 -24.42 -2.91
C VAL A 130 -5.62 -23.89 -3.67
N ILE A 131 -5.18 -24.57 -4.74
CA ILE A 131 -4.05 -24.14 -5.57
C ILE A 131 -4.35 -22.78 -6.21
N GLU A 132 -5.55 -22.61 -6.78
CA GLU A 132 -5.98 -21.33 -7.35
C GLU A 132 -5.97 -20.21 -6.30
N LYS A 133 -6.46 -20.49 -5.09
CA LYS A 133 -6.46 -19.52 -3.99
C LYS A 133 -5.05 -19.11 -3.56
N ILE A 134 -4.13 -20.07 -3.46
CA ILE A 134 -2.71 -19.81 -3.15
C ILE A 134 -2.12 -18.88 -4.21
N TYR A 135 -2.34 -19.19 -5.49
CA TYR A 135 -1.88 -18.35 -6.59
C TYR A 135 -2.41 -16.91 -6.48
N LEU A 136 -3.71 -16.73 -6.19
CA LEU A 136 -4.30 -15.40 -6.01
C LEU A 136 -3.70 -14.62 -4.83
N TYR A 137 -3.24 -15.30 -3.78
CA TYR A 137 -2.52 -14.69 -2.66
C TYR A 137 -1.08 -14.31 -3.02
N GLU A 138 -0.36 -15.21 -3.69
CA GLU A 138 1.02 -14.98 -4.15
C GLU A 138 1.11 -13.74 -5.04
N GLN A 139 0.13 -13.55 -5.93
CA GLN A 139 0.06 -12.36 -6.80
C GLN A 139 0.09 -11.03 -6.03
N VAL A 140 -0.59 -10.94 -4.88
CA VAL A 140 -0.59 -9.73 -4.04
C VAL A 140 0.72 -9.59 -3.29
N ILE A 141 1.25 -10.70 -2.76
CA ILE A 141 2.51 -10.72 -2.01
C ILE A 141 3.66 -10.26 -2.91
N ASP A 142 3.77 -10.84 -4.10
CA ASP A 142 4.80 -10.51 -5.08
C ASP A 142 4.67 -9.06 -5.56
N PHE A 143 3.44 -8.59 -5.77
CA PHE A 143 3.20 -7.20 -6.14
C PHE A 143 3.68 -6.22 -5.07
N ILE A 144 3.34 -6.44 -3.79
CA ILE A 144 3.80 -5.60 -2.68
C ILE A 144 5.32 -5.66 -2.53
N TYR A 145 5.92 -6.85 -2.67
CA TYR A 145 7.37 -7.00 -2.66
C TYR A 145 8.04 -6.17 -3.77
N ASN A 146 7.50 -6.22 -4.98
CA ASN A 146 8.05 -5.48 -6.12
C ASN A 146 7.83 -3.96 -6.00
N LEU A 147 6.69 -3.51 -5.49
CA LEU A 147 6.46 -2.10 -5.17
C LEU A 147 7.44 -1.59 -4.12
N PHE A 148 7.66 -2.36 -3.06
CA PHE A 148 8.62 -1.99 -2.03
C PHE A 148 10.05 -1.97 -2.58
N LYS A 149 10.40 -2.92 -3.46
CA LYS A 149 11.69 -2.93 -4.17
C LYS A 149 11.86 -1.71 -5.07
N LEU A 150 10.82 -1.29 -5.78
CA LEU A 150 10.81 -0.07 -6.59
C LEU A 150 11.05 1.17 -5.71
N PHE A 151 10.31 1.28 -4.60
CA PHE A 151 10.50 2.33 -3.62
C PHE A 151 11.93 2.37 -3.07
N ILE A 152 12.50 1.23 -2.65
CA ILE A 152 13.85 1.19 -2.09
C ILE A 152 14.89 1.64 -3.12
N LYS A 153 14.74 1.23 -4.39
CA LYS A 153 15.62 1.70 -5.48
C LYS A 153 15.58 3.22 -5.63
N ASP A 154 14.38 3.82 -5.61
CA ASP A 154 14.23 5.27 -5.62
C ASP A 154 14.87 5.90 -4.37
N ARG A 155 14.57 5.35 -3.20
CA ARG A 155 14.93 5.86 -1.88
C ARG A 155 16.42 5.99 -1.63
N VAL A 156 17.20 5.09 -2.22
CA VAL A 156 18.67 5.06 -2.11
C VAL A 156 19.38 5.67 -3.32
N SER A 157 18.62 6.13 -4.33
CA SER A 157 19.18 6.77 -5.53
C SER A 157 19.57 8.24 -5.28
N ASP A 158 20.49 8.75 -6.10
CA ASP A 158 20.85 10.18 -6.12
C ASP A 158 19.68 11.09 -6.56
N SER A 159 18.64 10.52 -7.19
CA SER A 159 17.42 11.24 -7.56
C SER A 159 16.42 11.42 -6.41
N TRP A 160 16.60 10.75 -5.27
CA TRP A 160 15.65 10.81 -4.15
C TRP A 160 15.28 12.23 -3.71
N PRO A 161 16.21 13.21 -3.59
CA PRO A 161 15.86 14.59 -3.26
C PRO A 161 14.87 15.23 -4.24
N LYS A 162 14.93 14.86 -5.53
CA LYS A 162 13.97 15.34 -6.54
C LYS A 162 12.58 14.73 -6.31
N THR A 163 12.51 13.41 -6.07
CA THR A 163 11.27 12.72 -5.72
C THR A 163 10.61 13.33 -4.48
N VAL A 164 11.39 13.59 -3.42
CA VAL A 164 10.90 14.26 -2.21
C VAL A 164 10.34 15.65 -2.52
N ASN A 165 10.98 16.41 -3.41
CA ASN A 165 10.46 17.71 -3.82
C ASN A 165 9.15 17.61 -4.60
N HIS A 166 8.97 16.58 -5.44
CA HIS A 166 7.70 16.33 -6.13
C HIS A 166 6.59 15.95 -5.15
N ILE A 167 6.88 15.04 -4.21
CA ILE A 167 5.94 14.67 -3.14
C ILE A 167 5.53 15.90 -2.34
N LYS A 168 6.49 16.76 -1.95
CA LYS A 168 6.16 18.02 -1.26
C LYS A 168 5.26 18.92 -2.09
N LYS A 169 5.55 19.12 -3.37
CA LYS A 169 4.72 19.95 -4.25
C LYS A 169 3.29 19.42 -4.34
N TRP A 170 3.12 18.11 -4.51
CA TRP A 170 1.82 17.44 -4.52
C TRP A 170 1.09 17.58 -3.18
N ILE A 171 1.79 17.39 -2.05
CA ILE A 171 1.18 17.62 -0.73
C ILE A 171 0.68 19.06 -0.60
N TYR A 172 1.34 20.05 -1.21
CA TYR A 172 0.98 21.46 -1.12
C TYR A 172 0.14 22.01 -2.29
N SER A 173 -0.24 21.18 -3.27
CA SER A 173 -1.19 21.60 -4.31
C SER A 173 -2.60 21.82 -3.77
#